data_AF-A0A7X8MIV6-F1
#
_entry.id   AF-A0A7X8MIV6-F1
#
_cell.length_a   1.000
_cell.length_b   1.000
_cell.length_c   1.000
_cell.angle_alpha   90.00
_cell.angle_beta   90.00
_cell.angle_gamma   90.00
#
_symmetry.space_group_name_H-M   'P 1'
#
loop_
_entity.id
_entity.type
_entity.pdbx_description
1 polymer ?
#
loop_
_entity_poly.entity_id
_entity_poly.type
_entity_poly.pdbx_seq_one_letter_code
_entity_poly.pdbx_strand_id
1 'polypeptide(L)'
;MGKSWFFEYQTHLKIDGDKISLVYPDGHIKEFKKIDSVWQNQTDEDQSDTLMEDSKGFIFITGKNLVYRYDEKGRLASISDPNGNTVSL
;
A
#
# COMPACT_ATOMS: atom_id res chain seq x y z
N MET A 1 7.29 -18.79 20.67
CA MET A 1 5.86 -18.83 20.28
C MET A 1 5.52 -17.50 19.62
N GLY A 2 5.02 -17.52 18.38
CA GLY A 2 4.53 -16.31 17.66
C GLY A 2 5.38 -15.80 16.48
N LYS A 3 5.95 -16.67 15.64
CA LYS A 3 6.59 -16.27 14.35
C LYS A 3 5.87 -16.93 13.17
N SER A 4 4.60 -16.59 12.93
CA SER A 4 3.85 -17.14 11.78
C SER A 4 2.68 -16.23 11.43
N TRP A 5 2.94 -15.23 10.56
CA TRP A 5 1.96 -14.45 9.76
C TRP A 5 2.64 -13.38 8.89
N PHE A 6 3.95 -13.18 9.06
CA PHE A 6 4.69 -12.07 8.45
C PHE A 6 5.08 -12.24 6.97
N PHE A 7 4.86 -13.41 6.36
CA PHE A 7 5.32 -13.68 4.99
C PHE A 7 4.30 -13.39 3.89
N GLU A 8 3.01 -13.30 4.22
CA GLU A 8 1.94 -13.17 3.21
C GLU A 8 1.69 -11.73 2.73
N TYR A 9 2.36 -10.72 3.32
CA TYR A 9 2.09 -9.29 3.05
C TYR A 9 3.28 -8.50 2.50
N GLN A 10 4.30 -9.13 1.90
CA GLN A 10 5.37 -8.37 1.23
C GLN A 10 4.88 -7.78 -0.10
N THR A 11 4.02 -6.77 -0.01
CA THR A 11 3.65 -5.95 -1.16
C THR A 11 4.79 -5.01 -1.52
N HIS A 12 4.94 -4.75 -2.81
CA HIS A 12 5.90 -3.78 -3.31
C HIS A 12 5.22 -2.77 -4.22
N LEU A 13 5.49 -1.49 -4.00
CA LEU A 13 5.11 -0.43 -4.93
C LEU A 13 6.13 -0.33 -6.05
N LYS A 14 5.63 -0.37 -7.29
CA LYS A 14 6.33 0.14 -8.46
C LYS A 14 5.80 1.51 -8.80
N ILE A 15 6.68 2.50 -8.81
CA ILE A 15 6.34 3.87 -9.19
C ILE A 15 6.81 4.10 -10.62
N ASP A 16 5.88 4.52 -11.49
CA ASP A 16 6.06 4.79 -12.91
C ASP A 16 5.54 6.22 -13.20
N GLY A 17 6.20 7.21 -12.59
CA GLY A 17 5.90 8.64 -12.78
C GLY A 17 4.49 9.06 -12.34
N ASP A 18 3.51 8.90 -13.23
CA ASP A 18 2.10 9.24 -13.01
C ASP A 18 1.25 8.03 -12.56
N LYS A 19 1.83 6.83 -12.64
CA LYS A 19 1.17 5.57 -12.29
C LYS A 19 1.95 4.84 -11.20
N ILE A 20 1.22 4.22 -10.29
CA ILE A 20 1.80 3.35 -9.27
C ILE A 20 1.16 1.97 -9.38
N SER A 21 1.97 0.91 -9.39
CA SER A 21 1.51 -0.48 -9.40
C SER A 21 1.93 -1.16 -8.11
N LEU A 22 0.97 -1.49 -7.25
CA LEU A 22 1.15 -2.27 -6.04
C LEU A 22 1.11 -3.76 -6.38
N VAL A 23 2.25 -4.44 -6.30
CA VAL A 23 2.40 -5.86 -6.59
C VAL A 23 2.30 -6.63 -5.28
N TYR A 24 1.34 -7.55 -5.20
CA TYR A 24 1.16 -8.47 -4.09
C TYR A 24 2.01 -9.74 -4.31
N PRO A 25 2.45 -10.41 -3.23
CA PRO A 25 3.21 -11.66 -3.34
C PRO A 25 2.41 -12.81 -3.97
N ASP A 26 1.07 -12.74 -3.88
CA ASP A 26 0.14 -13.68 -4.51
C ASP A 26 0.02 -13.50 -6.05
N GLY A 27 0.66 -12.46 -6.62
CA GLY A 27 0.61 -12.13 -8.05
C GLY A 27 -0.50 -11.14 -8.43
N HIS A 28 -1.38 -10.79 -7.49
CA HIS A 28 -2.32 -9.68 -7.65
C HIS A 28 -1.56 -8.35 -7.83
N ILE A 29 -2.05 -7.48 -8.70
CA ILE A 29 -1.48 -6.16 -8.92
C ILE A 29 -2.62 -5.14 -8.86
N LYS A 30 -2.48 -4.14 -7.99
CA LYS A 30 -3.38 -2.98 -7.96
C LYS A 30 -2.68 -1.79 -8.61
N GLU A 31 -3.38 -1.10 -9.47
CA GLU A 31 -2.86 0.05 -10.19
C GLU A 31 -3.53 1.32 -9.68
N PHE A 32 -2.73 2.32 -9.38
CA PHE A 32 -3.13 3.62 -8.89
C PHE A 32 -2.71 4.68 -9.88
N LYS A 33 -3.61 5.62 -10.15
CA LYS A 33 -3.34 6.78 -10.99
C LYS A 33 -3.54 8.05 -10.18
N LYS A 34 -2.63 9.01 -10.32
CA LYS A 34 -2.73 10.30 -9.64
C LYS A 34 -3.78 11.16 -10.35
N ILE A 35 -4.85 11.51 -9.64
CA ILE A 35 -5.92 12.39 -10.13
C ILE A 35 -6.13 13.46 -9.04
N ASP A 36 -5.92 14.73 -9.36
CA ASP A 36 -6.07 15.85 -8.40
C ASP A 36 -5.26 15.69 -7.10
N SER A 37 -4.03 15.17 -7.20
CA SER A 37 -3.15 14.83 -6.05
C SER A 37 -3.63 13.69 -5.14
N VAL A 38 -4.73 13.04 -5.50
CA VAL A 38 -5.22 11.82 -4.86
C VAL A 38 -4.89 10.65 -5.77
N TRP A 39 -4.27 9.62 -5.22
CA TRP A 39 -4.05 8.39 -5.96
C TRP A 39 -5.31 7.54 -5.92
N GLN A 40 -5.98 7.43 -7.06
CA GLN A 40 -7.18 6.60 -7.22
C GLN A 40 -6.80 5.23 -7.77
N ASN A 41 -7.37 4.19 -7.16
CA ASN A 41 -7.32 2.83 -7.68
C ASN A 41 -8.03 2.77 -9.05
N GLN A 42 -7.41 2.13 -10.02
CA GLN A 42 -7.95 1.87 -11.36
C GLN A 42 -8.38 0.41 -11.55
N THR A 43 -8.03 -0.46 -10.60
CA THR A 43 -8.27 -1.92 -10.65
C THR A 43 -9.57 -2.33 -9.97
N ASP A 44 -10.03 -1.58 -8.97
CA ASP A 44 -11.23 -1.86 -8.19
C ASP A 44 -12.24 -0.72 -8.36
N GLU A 45 -13.53 -1.03 -8.50
CA GLU A 45 -14.60 -0.01 -8.53
C GLU A 45 -14.74 0.72 -7.19
N ASP A 46 -14.25 0.10 -6.11
CA ASP A 46 -14.27 0.67 -4.77
C ASP A 46 -13.13 1.70 -4.63
N GLN A 47 -13.42 2.97 -4.98
CA GLN A 47 -12.53 4.14 -4.86
C GLN A 47 -12.15 4.49 -3.41
N SER A 48 -12.42 3.60 -2.46
CA SER A 48 -12.13 3.80 -1.04
C SER A 48 -10.63 3.67 -0.72
N ASP A 49 -9.85 3.09 -1.63
CA ASP A 49 -8.39 3.00 -1.53
C ASP A 49 -7.74 4.33 -1.93
N THR A 50 -7.03 4.95 -0.99
CA THR A 50 -6.29 6.21 -1.18
C THR A 50 -4.80 5.96 -1.00
N LEU A 51 -3.99 6.32 -1.98
CA LEU A 51 -2.54 6.37 -1.81
C LEU A 51 -2.09 7.83 -1.64
N MET A 52 -1.06 8.05 -0.84
CA MET A 52 -0.43 9.34 -0.57
C MET A 52 1.08 9.17 -0.72
N GLU A 53 1.73 10.14 -1.36
CA GLU A 53 3.19 10.19 -1.41
C GLU A 53 3.66 11.10 -0.27
N ASP A 54 4.66 10.65 0.48
CA ASP A 54 5.30 11.42 1.55
C ASP A 54 6.77 11.67 1.18
N SER A 55 7.40 12.67 1.77
CA SER A 55 8.82 12.97 1.51
C SER A 55 9.77 11.82 1.88
N LYS A 56 9.30 10.80 2.61
CA LYS A 56 10.05 9.60 3.00
C LYS A 56 9.62 8.32 2.27
N GLY A 57 8.66 8.40 1.34
CA GLY A 57 8.14 7.22 0.64
C GLY A 57 6.65 7.34 0.32
N PHE A 58 5.88 6.30 0.64
CA PHE A 58 4.46 6.23 0.26
C PHE A 58 3.60 5.71 1.40
N ILE A 59 2.39 6.23 1.52
CA ILE A 59 1.39 5.83 2.51
C ILE A 59 0.14 5.40 1.76
N PHE A 60 -0.20 4.13 1.83
CA PHE A 60 -1.41 3.58 1.23
C PHE A 60 -2.45 3.34 2.31
N ILE A 61 -3.63 3.92 2.14
CA ILE A 61 -4.76 3.81 3.04
C ILE A 61 -5.85 3.06 2.28
N THR A 62 -6.21 1.86 2.72
CA THR A 62 -7.31 1.14 2.08
C THR A 62 -8.66 1.67 2.54
N GLY A 63 -9.72 1.33 1.79
CA GLY A 63 -11.09 1.62 2.20
C GLY A 63 -11.50 1.06 3.57
N LYS A 64 -10.76 0.06 4.06
CA LYS A 64 -10.94 -0.52 5.40
C LYS A 64 -10.14 0.22 6.48
N ASN A 65 -9.64 1.42 6.18
CA ASN A 65 -8.84 2.25 7.07
C ASN A 65 -7.51 1.59 7.49
N LEU A 66 -6.99 0.68 6.67
CA LEU A 66 -5.67 0.05 6.85
C LEU A 66 -4.61 0.97 6.28
N VAL A 67 -3.59 1.29 7.07
CA VAL A 67 -2.51 2.19 6.69
C VAL A 67 -1.24 1.39 6.46
N TYR A 68 -0.79 1.32 5.21
CA TYR A 68 0.47 0.72 4.82
C TYR A 68 1.47 1.84 4.55
N ARG A 69 2.66 1.71 5.11
CA ARG A 69 3.78 2.64 4.90
C ARG A 69 4.84 1.92 4.10
N TYR A 70 5.31 2.60 3.06
CA TYR A 70 6.36 2.14 2.18
C TYR A 70 7.50 3.15 2.19
N ASP A 71 8.72 2.64 2.07
CA ASP A 71 9.93 3.44 1.84
C ASP A 71 9.95 4.03 0.42
N GLU A 72 10.86 4.99 0.19
CA GLU A 72 11.17 5.54 -1.15
C GLU A 72 11.49 4.48 -2.21
N LYS A 73 11.92 3.29 -1.78
CA LYS A 73 12.20 2.14 -2.65
C LYS A 73 10.97 1.30 -2.99
N GLY A 74 9.77 1.71 -2.55
CA GLY A 74 8.53 0.96 -2.74
C GLY A 74 8.45 -0.32 -1.90
N ARG A 75 9.24 -0.43 -0.83
CA ARG A 75 9.22 -1.59 0.08
C ARG A 75 8.32 -1.32 1.25
N LEU A 76 7.50 -2.28 1.64
CA LEU A 76 6.63 -2.16 2.78
C LEU A 76 7.45 -2.09 4.08
N ALA A 77 7.29 -0.99 4.81
CA ALA A 77 7.95 -0.71 6.08
C ALA A 77 7.07 -1.08 7.27
N SER A 78 5.78 -0.75 7.21
CA SER A 78 4.84 -1.06 8.29
C SER A 78 3.39 -1.06 7.81
N ILE A 79 2.54 -1.79 8.53
CA ILE A 79 1.09 -1.82 8.33
C ILE A 79 0.44 -1.51 9.68
N SER A 80 -0.56 -0.64 9.69
CA SER A 80 -1.39 -0.38 10.85
C SER A 80 -2.86 -0.56 10.49
N ASP A 81 -3.54 -1.41 11.23
CA ASP A 81 -4.97 -1.62 11.16
C ASP A 81 -5.71 -0.64 12.09
N PRO A 82 -6.96 -0.25 11.78
CA PRO A 82 -7.78 0.56 12.68
C PRO A 82 -8.13 -0.18 13.99
N ASN A 83 -7.95 -1.50 14.01
CA ASN A 83 -8.12 -2.34 15.20
C ASN A 83 -6.97 -2.19 16.22
N GLY A 84 -5.96 -1.34 15.94
CA GLY A 84 -4.80 -1.14 16.82
C GLY A 84 -3.69 -2.17 16.63
N ASN A 85 -3.84 -3.09 15.67
CA ASN A 85 -2.76 -3.98 15.27
C ASN A 85 -1.77 -3.20 14.41
N THR A 86 -0.49 -3.22 14.80
CA THR A 86 0.59 -2.64 14.01
C THR A 86 1.64 -3.69 13.75
N VAL A 87 2.11 -3.72 12.51
CA VAL A 87 2.94 -4.76 11.92
C VAL A 87 4.15 -4.04 11.34
N SER A 88 5.32 -4.20 11.93
CA SER A 88 6.56 -3.61 11.43
C SER A 88 7.48 -4.71 10.89
N LEU A 89 7.92 -4.53 9.64
CA LEU A 89 8.74 -5.47 8.86
C LEU A 89 10.23 -5.18 9.00
#